data_AF-A0A3M2EPU2-F1
#
_entry.id   AF-A0A3M2EPU2-F1
#
_cell.length_a   1.000
_cell.length_b   1.000
_cell.length_c   1.000
_cell.angle_alpha   90.00
_cell.angle_beta   90.00
_cell.angle_gamma   90.00
#
_symmetry.space_group_name_H-M   'P 1'
#
loop_
_entity.id
_entity.type
_entity.pdbx_description
1 polymer ?
#
loop_
_entity_poly.entity_id
_entity_poly.type
_entity_poly.pdbx_seq_one_letter_code
_entity_poly.pdbx_strand_id
1 'polypeptide(L)'
;MDLIPQLLVNGIITGALLAIPAIGFTAIFAVLRFPNFAVASHATIGAFAGYVANVWLGLPAAPALAAAFAVAGLVGMITDELALKPLRPHGALTAAIASIALTIVLENIVRFAFGNDLRGYDLPLVRDWRFSVVRIGPQQIENLALAVAIMVAVFAALRFTRIGKAMRAVADNPGLAELKGIDPAMVARVTCFVGMGLVGAGGMLLGLGTSIDPLTGFRFILPIFAAAVVGGL
;
A
#
# COMPACT_ATOMS: atom_id res chain seq x y z
N MET A 1 -30.04 -16.96 -7.82
CA MET A 1 -28.69 -17.28 -8.34
C MET A 1 -28.07 -16.11 -9.10
N ASP A 2 -28.81 -14.98 -9.24
CA ASP A 2 -28.44 -13.81 -10.02
C ASP A 2 -27.37 -12.91 -9.36
N LEU A 3 -27.05 -13.14 -8.07
CA LEU A 3 -26.03 -12.38 -7.36
C LEU A 3 -24.60 -12.94 -7.56
N ILE A 4 -24.46 -14.20 -7.96
CA ILE A 4 -23.15 -14.86 -8.11
C ILE A 4 -22.28 -14.11 -9.14
N PRO A 5 -22.77 -13.75 -10.34
CA PRO A 5 -21.98 -12.99 -11.31
C PRO A 5 -21.50 -11.63 -10.78
N GLN A 6 -22.35 -10.92 -10.03
CA GLN A 6 -21.98 -9.63 -9.43
C GLN A 6 -20.90 -9.81 -8.34
N LEU A 7 -21.03 -10.82 -7.49
CA LEU A 7 -20.07 -11.10 -6.42
C LEU A 7 -18.70 -11.49 -6.98
N LEU A 8 -18.66 -12.24 -8.09
CA LEU A 8 -17.41 -12.59 -8.77
C LEU A 8 -16.73 -11.33 -9.33
N VAL A 9 -17.48 -10.45 -10.00
CA VAL A 9 -16.95 -9.19 -10.55
C VAL A 9 -16.41 -8.29 -9.44
N ASN A 10 -17.20 -8.07 -8.38
CA ASN A 10 -16.78 -7.27 -7.24
C ASN A 10 -15.55 -7.89 -6.56
N GLY A 11 -15.51 -9.22 -6.41
CA GLY A 11 -14.40 -9.95 -5.81
C GLY A 11 -13.09 -9.79 -6.61
N ILE A 12 -13.16 -9.86 -7.95
CA ILE A 12 -12.00 -9.62 -8.83
C ILE A 12 -11.49 -8.19 -8.67
N ILE A 13 -12.40 -7.20 -8.69
CA ILE A 13 -12.02 -5.79 -8.55
C ILE A 13 -11.38 -5.55 -7.18
N THR A 14 -12.05 -5.91 -6.09
CA THR A 14 -11.53 -5.72 -4.73
C THR A 14 -10.23 -6.49 -4.52
N GLY A 15 -10.11 -7.71 -5.05
CA GLY A 15 -8.88 -8.51 -5.00
C GLY A 15 -7.72 -7.83 -5.73
N ALA A 16 -7.95 -7.25 -6.91
CA ALA A 16 -6.94 -6.51 -7.65
C ALA A 16 -6.48 -5.26 -6.89
N LEU A 17 -7.38 -4.54 -6.20
CA LEU A 17 -7.03 -3.39 -5.36
C LEU A 17 -6.23 -3.81 -4.12
N LEU A 18 -6.60 -4.93 -3.49
CA LEU A 18 -5.89 -5.50 -2.33
C LEU A 18 -4.52 -6.08 -2.69
N ALA A 19 -4.31 -6.50 -3.94
CA ALA A 19 -3.04 -7.05 -4.39
C ALA A 19 -1.90 -6.03 -4.29
N ILE A 20 -2.16 -4.75 -4.55
CA ILE A 20 -1.14 -3.69 -4.53
C ILE A 20 -0.50 -3.51 -3.13
N PRO A 21 -1.28 -3.25 -2.06
CA PRO A 21 -0.72 -3.15 -0.72
C PRO A 21 -0.13 -4.48 -0.24
N ALA A 22 -0.68 -5.62 -0.68
CA ALA A 22 -0.13 -6.94 -0.37
C ALA A 22 1.27 -7.14 -1.00
N ILE A 23 1.48 -6.72 -2.24
CA ILE A 23 2.80 -6.72 -2.90
C ILE A 23 3.78 -5.83 -2.14
N GLY A 24 3.34 -4.63 -1.73
CA GLY A 24 4.15 -3.72 -0.94
C GLY A 24 4.59 -4.33 0.40
N PHE A 25 3.64 -4.91 1.14
CA PHE A 25 3.92 -5.62 2.39
C PHE A 25 4.85 -6.82 2.19
N THR A 26 4.63 -7.61 1.14
CA THR A 26 5.47 -8.78 0.82
C THR A 26 6.92 -8.36 0.54
N ALA A 27 7.12 -7.29 -0.22
CA ALA A 27 8.45 -6.77 -0.50
C ALA A 27 9.17 -6.30 0.77
N ILE A 28 8.47 -5.60 1.66
CA ILE A 28 9.00 -5.15 2.95
C ILE A 28 9.41 -6.35 3.80
N PHE A 29 8.52 -7.33 3.96
CA PHE A 29 8.81 -8.51 4.77
C PHE A 29 9.97 -9.34 4.20
N ALA A 30 10.03 -9.51 2.88
CA ALA A 30 11.09 -10.28 2.22
C ALA A 30 12.49 -9.70 2.50
N VAL A 31 12.62 -8.37 2.54
CA VAL A 31 13.90 -7.68 2.76
C VAL A 31 14.18 -7.47 4.26
N LEU A 32 13.18 -7.12 5.06
CA LEU A 32 13.37 -6.76 6.47
C LEU A 32 13.23 -7.94 7.45
N ARG A 33 12.60 -9.04 7.03
CA ARG A 33 12.42 -10.27 7.82
C ARG A 33 11.70 -10.09 9.16
N PHE A 34 10.80 -9.10 9.28
CA PHE A 34 9.88 -8.98 10.41
C PHE A 34 8.50 -8.48 9.97
N PRO A 35 7.41 -8.86 10.67
CA PRO A 35 6.07 -8.38 10.37
C PRO A 35 5.93 -6.92 10.80
N ASN A 36 5.86 -6.01 9.82
CA ASN A 36 5.66 -4.59 10.05
C ASN A 36 4.17 -4.25 10.06
N PHE A 37 3.59 -4.02 11.25
CA PHE A 37 2.18 -3.67 11.41
C PHE A 37 1.86 -2.21 11.05
N ALA A 38 2.89 -1.35 10.92
CA ALA A 38 2.71 0.04 10.52
C ALA A 38 2.12 0.19 9.11
N VAL A 39 2.10 -0.88 8.30
CA VAL A 39 1.42 -0.92 6.99
C VAL A 39 -0.01 -0.39 7.04
N ALA A 40 -0.77 -0.65 8.11
CA ALA A 40 -2.12 -0.05 8.26
C ALA A 40 -2.06 1.48 8.25
N SER A 41 -1.28 2.08 9.14
CA SER A 41 -1.17 3.54 9.20
C SER A 41 -0.63 4.16 7.91
N HIS A 42 0.26 3.48 7.18
CA HIS A 42 0.77 3.94 5.90
C HIS A 42 -0.29 3.89 4.79
N ALA A 43 -1.18 2.88 4.81
CA ALA A 43 -2.33 2.85 3.92
C ALA A 43 -3.26 4.04 4.19
N THR A 44 -3.51 4.37 5.47
CA THR A 44 -4.27 5.57 5.86
C THR A 44 -3.59 6.85 5.39
N ILE A 45 -2.28 7.01 5.62
CA ILE A 45 -1.51 8.19 5.19
C ILE A 45 -1.59 8.36 3.67
N GLY A 46 -1.42 7.29 2.90
CA GLY A 46 -1.55 7.34 1.45
C GLY A 46 -2.96 7.74 1.00
N ALA A 47 -4.00 7.22 1.66
CA ALA A 47 -5.38 7.60 1.38
C ALA A 47 -5.62 9.10 1.64
N PHE A 48 -5.14 9.64 2.78
CA PHE A 48 -5.29 11.07 3.07
C PHE A 48 -4.43 11.95 2.16
N ALA A 49 -3.23 11.51 1.78
CA ALA A 49 -2.40 12.23 0.80
C ALA A 49 -3.07 12.28 -0.57
N GLY A 50 -3.68 11.17 -1.01
CA GLY A 50 -4.49 11.11 -2.21
C GLY A 50 -5.72 12.01 -2.12
N TYR A 51 -6.40 12.05 -0.97
CA TYR A 51 -7.54 12.93 -0.73
C TYR A 51 -7.15 14.41 -0.81
N VAL A 52 -6.05 14.81 -0.18
CA VAL A 52 -5.53 16.18 -0.28
C VAL A 52 -5.22 16.54 -1.74
N ALA A 53 -4.56 15.63 -2.46
CA ALA A 53 -4.25 15.85 -3.87
C ALA A 53 -5.51 15.99 -4.73
N ASN A 54 -6.53 15.16 -4.48
CA ASN A 54 -7.76 15.20 -5.27
C ASN A 54 -8.66 16.38 -4.91
N VAL A 55 -8.97 16.58 -3.63
CA VAL A 55 -9.98 17.54 -3.18
C VAL A 55 -9.41 18.95 -3.02
N TRP A 56 -8.20 19.09 -2.47
CA TRP A 56 -7.62 20.43 -2.24
C TRP A 56 -6.87 20.96 -3.45
N LEU A 57 -6.18 20.08 -4.19
CA LEU A 57 -5.43 20.47 -5.39
C LEU A 57 -6.21 20.25 -6.70
N GLY A 58 -7.40 19.63 -6.64
CA GLY A 58 -8.23 19.38 -7.82
C GLY A 58 -7.64 18.36 -8.79
N LEU A 59 -6.70 17.52 -8.34
CA LEU A 59 -6.02 16.55 -9.21
C LEU A 59 -6.91 15.34 -9.50
N PRO A 60 -6.90 14.80 -10.74
CA PRO A 60 -7.61 13.56 -11.04
C PRO A 60 -6.99 12.36 -10.32
N ALA A 61 -7.67 11.21 -10.35
CA ALA A 61 -7.30 10.02 -9.58
C ALA A 61 -5.85 9.55 -9.84
N ALA A 62 -5.37 9.57 -11.09
CA ALA A 62 -4.03 9.10 -11.44
C ALA A 62 -2.88 9.91 -10.80
N PRO A 63 -2.80 11.25 -10.94
CA PRO A 63 -1.79 12.05 -10.24
C PRO A 63 -2.00 12.08 -8.72
N ALA A 64 -3.23 12.02 -8.23
CA ALA A 64 -3.49 11.87 -6.79
C ALA A 64 -2.94 10.54 -6.24
N LEU A 65 -2.97 9.47 -7.03
CA LEU A 65 -2.34 8.19 -6.68
C LEU A 65 -0.81 8.29 -6.59
N ALA A 66 -0.19 9.05 -7.50
CA ALA A 66 1.24 9.31 -7.44
C ALA A 66 1.61 10.07 -6.15
N ALA A 67 0.77 11.02 -5.72
CA ALA A 67 0.93 11.71 -4.44
C ALA A 67 0.75 10.74 -3.25
N ALA A 68 -0.26 9.88 -3.28
CA ALA A 68 -0.48 8.85 -2.27
C ALA A 68 0.74 7.93 -2.12
N PHE A 69 1.29 7.47 -3.25
CA PHE A 69 2.51 6.66 -3.28
C PHE A 69 3.71 7.42 -2.72
N ALA A 70 3.96 8.64 -3.18
CA ALA A 70 5.13 9.42 -2.79
C ALA A 70 5.11 9.76 -1.30
N VAL A 71 3.98 10.25 -0.78
CA VAL A 71 3.86 10.64 0.63
C VAL A 71 3.96 9.42 1.55
N ALA A 72 3.22 8.34 1.26
CA ALA A 72 3.30 7.13 2.07
C ALA A 72 4.68 6.48 2.01
N GLY A 73 5.34 6.48 0.85
CA GLY A 73 6.70 6.00 0.69
C GLY A 73 7.72 6.82 1.46
N LEU A 74 7.63 8.15 1.41
CA LEU A 74 8.51 9.05 2.16
C LEU A 74 8.32 8.87 3.68
N VAL A 75 7.08 8.89 4.16
CA VAL A 75 6.77 8.67 5.58
C VAL A 75 7.22 7.28 6.02
N GLY A 76 7.03 6.27 5.17
CA GLY A 76 7.54 4.92 5.38
C GLY A 76 9.04 4.89 5.60
N MET A 77 9.80 5.42 4.64
CA MET A 77 11.25 5.46 4.72
C MET A 77 11.75 6.25 5.94
N ILE A 78 11.12 7.38 6.27
CA ILE A 78 11.50 8.21 7.41
C ILE A 78 11.23 7.47 8.73
N THR A 79 10.03 6.91 8.89
CA THR A 79 9.65 6.21 10.12
C THR A 79 10.44 4.91 10.30
N ASP A 80 10.79 4.26 9.20
CA ASP A 80 11.66 3.11 9.22
C ASP A 80 13.08 3.46 9.71
N GLU A 81 13.68 4.51 9.16
CA GLU A 81 15.04 4.92 9.52
C GLU A 81 15.11 5.45 10.96
N LEU A 82 14.10 6.21 11.41
CA LEU A 82 14.09 6.87 12.71
C LEU A 82 13.56 6.00 13.86
N ALA A 83 12.55 5.17 13.62
CA ALA A 83 11.87 4.42 14.67
C ALA A 83 12.15 2.92 14.62
N LEU A 84 12.07 2.28 13.44
CA LEU A 84 12.13 0.82 13.36
C LEU A 84 13.56 0.28 13.27
N LYS A 85 14.40 0.87 12.41
CA LYS A 85 15.78 0.45 12.16
C LYS A 85 16.63 0.39 13.44
N PRO A 86 16.58 1.36 14.37
CA PRO A 86 17.35 1.30 15.63
C PRO A 86 16.93 0.13 16.53
N LEU A 87 15.70 -0.37 16.39
CA LEU A 87 15.14 -1.42 17.23
C LEU A 87 15.36 -2.83 16.64
N ARG A 88 15.65 -2.95 15.35
CA ARG A 88 15.90 -4.25 14.69
C ARG A 88 17.01 -5.09 15.32
N PRO A 89 18.15 -4.53 15.78
CA PRO A 89 19.19 -5.32 16.45
C PRO A 89 18.71 -6.03 17.72
N HIS A 90 17.61 -5.57 18.32
CA HIS A 90 17.02 -6.13 19.54
C HIS A 90 15.98 -7.23 19.25
N GLY A 91 15.90 -7.70 18.00
CA GLY A 91 15.06 -8.82 17.58
C GLY A 91 13.78 -8.42 16.82
N ALA A 92 13.28 -9.35 16.01
CA ALA A 92 12.11 -9.15 15.15
C ALA A 92 10.83 -8.84 15.94
N LEU A 93 10.65 -9.45 17.13
CA LEU A 93 9.51 -9.18 17.99
C LEU A 93 9.52 -7.74 18.50
N THR A 94 10.68 -7.23 18.91
CA THR A 94 10.85 -5.84 19.36
C THR A 94 10.49 -4.85 18.26
N ALA A 95 10.96 -5.10 17.03
CA ALA A 95 10.62 -4.29 15.86
C ALA A 95 9.12 -4.36 15.50
N ALA A 96 8.50 -5.54 15.63
CA ALA A 96 7.07 -5.72 15.40
C ALA A 96 6.23 -4.94 16.42
N ILE A 97 6.55 -5.01 17.72
CA ILE A 97 5.87 -4.24 18.77
C ILE A 97 6.04 -2.74 18.52
N ALA A 98 7.24 -2.30 18.16
CA ALA A 98 7.49 -0.90 17.80
C ALA A 98 6.66 -0.44 16.61
N SER A 99 6.44 -1.29 15.60
CA SER A 99 5.58 -0.97 14.46
C SER A 99 4.10 -0.81 14.83
N ILE A 100 3.63 -1.52 15.86
CA ILE A 100 2.28 -1.32 16.41
C ILE A 100 2.20 0.04 17.10
N ALA A 101 3.19 0.40 17.92
CA ALA A 101 3.25 1.72 18.54
C ALA A 101 3.31 2.84 17.49
N LEU A 102 4.10 2.65 16.43
CA LEU A 102 4.19 3.57 15.31
C LEU A 102 2.83 3.74 14.60
N THR A 103 2.07 2.66 14.43
CA THR A 103 0.71 2.71 13.87
C THR A 103 -0.16 3.68 14.68
N ILE A 104 -0.16 3.54 16.00
CA ILE A 104 -0.95 4.40 16.91
C ILE A 104 -0.49 5.87 16.77
N VAL A 105 0.81 6.13 16.73
CA VAL A 105 1.34 7.50 16.58
C VAL A 105 0.90 8.10 15.25
N LEU A 106 1.12 7.41 14.14
CA LEU A 106 0.79 7.90 12.80
C LEU A 106 -0.71 8.09 12.61
N GLU A 107 -1.54 7.18 13.12
CA GLU A 107 -2.99 7.36 13.10
C GLU A 107 -3.42 8.60 13.88
N ASN A 108 -2.84 8.86 15.07
CA ASN A 108 -3.17 10.04 15.85
C ASN A 108 -2.71 11.34 15.17
N ILE A 109 -1.58 11.32 14.45
CA ILE A 109 -1.16 12.46 13.62
C ILE A 109 -2.20 12.75 12.54
N VAL A 110 -2.70 11.72 11.85
CA VAL A 110 -3.77 11.87 10.85
C VAL A 110 -5.06 12.39 11.49
N ARG A 111 -5.48 11.83 12.65
CA ARG A 111 -6.66 12.28 13.40
C ARG A 111 -6.55 13.75 13.80
N PHE A 112 -5.37 14.17 14.26
CA PHE A 112 -5.12 15.55 14.66
C PHE A 112 -5.22 16.51 13.47
N ALA A 113 -4.70 16.11 12.31
CA ALA A 113 -4.70 16.95 11.11
C ALA A 113 -6.08 17.03 10.41
N PHE A 114 -6.83 15.93 10.36
CA PHE A 114 -8.05 15.83 9.52
C PHE A 114 -9.35 15.61 10.29
N GLY A 115 -9.29 15.34 11.60
CA GLY A 115 -10.43 14.94 12.42
C GLY A 115 -10.78 13.45 12.28
N ASN A 116 -11.93 13.04 12.83
CA ASN A 116 -12.45 11.67 12.73
C ASN A 116 -13.66 11.55 11.77
N ASP A 117 -13.99 12.62 11.04
CA ASP A 117 -15.10 12.61 10.11
C ASP A 117 -14.79 11.75 8.88
N LEU A 118 -15.84 11.15 8.32
CA LEU A 118 -15.76 10.45 7.04
C LEU A 118 -15.47 11.47 5.93
N ARG A 119 -14.43 11.22 5.15
CA ARG A 119 -14.07 12.00 3.97
C ARG A 119 -14.27 11.17 2.71
N GLY A 120 -14.70 11.81 1.63
CA GLY A 120 -14.83 11.22 0.31
C GLY A 120 -14.00 11.98 -0.71
N TYR A 121 -13.68 11.33 -1.82
CA TYR A 121 -12.98 11.96 -2.94
C TYR A 121 -13.97 12.73 -3.81
N ASP A 122 -13.53 13.83 -4.41
CA ASP A 122 -14.30 14.59 -5.39
C ASP A 122 -14.07 14.00 -6.78
N LEU A 123 -14.87 12.99 -7.10
CA LEU A 123 -14.84 12.29 -8.37
C LEU A 123 -16.20 12.44 -9.07
N PRO A 124 -16.21 12.61 -10.41
CA PRO A 124 -17.45 12.75 -11.15
C PRO A 124 -18.33 11.51 -10.97
N LEU A 125 -19.55 11.70 -10.45
CA LEU A 125 -20.52 10.63 -10.34
C LEU A 125 -21.06 10.29 -11.73
N VAL A 126 -20.49 9.25 -12.33
CA VAL A 126 -20.97 8.70 -13.60
C VAL A 126 -21.92 7.54 -13.33
N ARG A 127 -23.04 7.49 -14.05
CA ARG A 127 -24.04 6.42 -13.93
C ARG A 127 -23.42 5.06 -14.28
N ASP A 128 -23.65 4.07 -13.42
CA ASP A 128 -23.22 2.69 -13.65
C ASP A 128 -23.69 2.14 -15.00
N TRP A 129 -22.81 1.41 -15.67
CA TRP A 129 -23.17 0.58 -16.79
C TRP A 129 -23.89 -0.67 -16.27
N ARG A 130 -25.05 -0.96 -16.85
CA ARG A 130 -25.89 -2.10 -16.48
C ARG A 130 -25.87 -3.13 -17.61
N PHE A 131 -25.21 -4.25 -17.38
CA PHE A 131 -25.20 -5.40 -18.28
C PHE A 131 -26.13 -6.48 -17.72
N SER A 132 -27.42 -6.39 -18.07
CA SER A 132 -28.48 -7.30 -17.61
C SER A 132 -28.56 -7.39 -16.07
N VAL A 133 -27.77 -8.29 -15.45
CA VAL A 133 -27.72 -8.56 -14.01
C VAL A 133 -26.49 -7.91 -13.33
N VAL A 134 -25.46 -7.57 -14.09
CA VAL A 134 -24.20 -7.03 -13.57
C VAL A 134 -24.17 -5.50 -13.68
N ARG A 135 -23.75 -4.84 -12.60
CA ARG A 135 -23.55 -3.39 -12.52
C ARG A 135 -22.07 -3.11 -12.29
N ILE A 136 -21.48 -2.33 -13.18
CA ILE A 136 -20.10 -1.88 -13.08
C ILE A 136 -20.07 -0.36 -13.25
N GLY A 137 -19.54 0.32 -12.24
CA GLY A 137 -19.30 1.76 -12.32
C GLY A 137 -18.08 2.05 -13.19
N PRO A 138 -18.07 3.10 -14.04
CA PRO A 138 -16.88 3.51 -14.79
C PRO A 138 -15.64 3.69 -13.91
N GLN A 139 -15.84 4.27 -12.71
CA GLN A 139 -14.78 4.41 -11.70
C GLN A 139 -14.16 3.07 -11.27
N GLN A 140 -14.94 1.99 -11.19
CA GLN A 140 -14.42 0.67 -10.81
C GLN A 140 -13.50 0.10 -11.88
N ILE A 141 -13.81 0.35 -13.16
CA ILE A 141 -12.98 -0.06 -14.30
C ILE A 141 -11.69 0.76 -14.31
N GLU A 142 -11.77 2.07 -14.08
CA GLU A 142 -10.58 2.93 -13.98
C GLU A 142 -9.66 2.50 -12.83
N ASN A 143 -10.21 2.24 -11.65
CA ASN A 143 -9.47 1.75 -10.50
C ASN A 143 -8.81 0.40 -10.79
N LEU A 144 -9.54 -0.52 -11.44
CA LEU A 144 -8.99 -1.81 -11.86
C LEU A 144 -7.86 -1.65 -12.88
N ALA A 145 -8.04 -0.80 -13.89
CA ALA A 145 -7.02 -0.53 -14.90
C ALA A 145 -5.76 0.06 -14.27
N LEU A 146 -5.92 1.00 -13.32
CA LEU A 146 -4.82 1.61 -12.59
C LEU A 146 -4.10 0.60 -11.69
N ALA A 147 -4.85 -0.29 -11.03
CA ALA A 147 -4.29 -1.37 -10.23
C ALA A 147 -3.46 -2.35 -11.08
N VAL A 148 -3.99 -2.77 -12.23
CA VAL A 148 -3.28 -3.64 -13.18
C VAL A 148 -2.03 -2.94 -13.71
N ALA A 149 -2.13 -1.65 -14.06
CA ALA A 149 -0.98 -0.87 -14.51
C ALA A 149 0.13 -0.81 -13.45
N ILE A 150 -0.22 -0.58 -12.17
CA ILE A 150 0.74 -0.62 -11.06
C ILE A 150 1.36 -2.01 -10.92
N MET A 151 0.56 -3.08 -10.94
CA MET A 151 1.08 -4.44 -10.81
C MET A 151 2.07 -4.77 -11.94
N VAL A 152 1.76 -4.39 -13.18
CA VAL A 152 2.66 -4.55 -14.32
C VAL A 152 3.93 -3.71 -14.15
N ALA A 153 3.81 -2.46 -13.67
CA ALA A 153 4.96 -1.60 -13.40
C ALA A 153 5.88 -2.17 -12.32
N VAL A 154 5.30 -2.69 -11.22
CA VAL A 154 6.06 -3.33 -10.13
C VAL A 154 6.72 -4.61 -10.63
N PHE A 155 5.99 -5.44 -11.38
CA PHE A 155 6.55 -6.65 -11.99
C PHE A 155 7.74 -6.31 -12.90
N ALA A 156 7.59 -5.33 -13.78
CA ALA A 156 8.66 -4.88 -14.67
C ALA A 156 9.85 -4.32 -13.88
N ALA A 157 9.59 -3.52 -12.85
CA ALA A 157 10.62 -2.97 -11.97
C ALA A 157 11.41 -4.09 -11.29
N LEU A 158 10.74 -5.07 -10.68
CA LEU A 158 11.39 -6.20 -10.02
C LEU A 158 12.12 -7.12 -11.00
N ARG A 159 11.55 -7.38 -12.18
CA ARG A 159 12.13 -8.30 -13.18
C ARG A 159 13.34 -7.70 -13.89
N PHE A 160 13.23 -6.46 -14.35
CA PHE A 160 14.15 -5.90 -15.34
C PHE A 160 15.15 -4.88 -14.78
N THR A 161 14.91 -4.29 -13.60
CA THR A 161 15.82 -3.25 -13.07
C THR A 161 16.94 -3.80 -12.19
N ARG A 162 18.02 -3.02 -12.04
CA ARG A 162 19.13 -3.33 -11.13
C ARG A 162 18.69 -3.33 -9.66
N ILE A 163 17.81 -2.39 -9.29
CA ILE A 163 17.23 -2.32 -7.94
C ILE A 163 16.43 -3.59 -7.64
N GLY A 164 15.58 -4.04 -8.57
CA GLY A 164 14.82 -5.28 -8.41
C GLY A 164 15.69 -6.52 -8.24
N LYS A 165 16.82 -6.61 -8.97
CA LYS A 165 17.82 -7.66 -8.77
C LYS A 165 18.47 -7.59 -7.39
N ALA A 166 18.83 -6.39 -6.94
CA ALA A 166 19.42 -6.17 -5.61
C ALA A 166 18.44 -6.51 -4.48
N MET A 167 17.16 -6.13 -4.61
CA MET A 167 16.11 -6.49 -3.66
C MET A 167 15.97 -8.01 -3.50
N ARG A 168 15.96 -8.76 -4.61
CA ARG A 168 15.92 -10.23 -4.55
C ARG A 168 17.19 -10.81 -3.92
N ALA A 169 18.37 -10.31 -4.27
CA ALA A 169 19.63 -10.78 -3.70
C ALA A 169 19.69 -10.57 -2.17
N VAL A 170 19.27 -9.40 -1.68
CA VAL A 170 19.21 -9.10 -0.25
C VAL A 170 18.12 -9.92 0.44
N ALA A 171 16.97 -10.13 -0.22
CA ALA A 171 15.92 -11.01 0.31
C ALA A 171 16.44 -12.44 0.48
N ASP A 172 17.19 -12.98 -0.49
CA ASP A 172 17.75 -14.33 -0.40
C ASP A 172 18.79 -14.46 0.72
N ASN A 173 19.82 -13.60 0.71
CA ASN A 173 20.84 -13.58 1.75
C ASN A 173 21.54 -12.20 1.82
N PRO A 174 21.27 -11.37 2.85
CA PRO A 174 21.87 -10.06 2.99
C PRO A 174 23.40 -10.08 3.06
N GLY A 175 23.99 -11.08 3.74
CA GLY A 175 25.44 -11.18 3.90
C GLY A 175 26.15 -11.54 2.59
N LEU A 176 25.60 -12.47 1.81
CA LEU A 176 26.16 -12.78 0.48
C LEU A 176 25.97 -11.63 -0.51
N ALA A 177 24.86 -10.89 -0.41
CA ALA A 177 24.64 -9.69 -1.22
C ALA A 177 25.68 -8.61 -0.91
N GLU A 178 26.02 -8.41 0.36
CA GLU A 178 27.05 -7.47 0.81
C GLU A 178 28.43 -7.84 0.26
N LEU A 179 28.80 -9.13 0.26
CA LEU A 179 30.04 -9.61 -0.36
C LEU A 179 30.10 -9.40 -1.88
N LYS A 180 28.94 -9.22 -2.54
CA LYS A 180 28.84 -8.86 -3.96
C LYS A 180 28.75 -7.34 -4.19
N GLY A 181 28.98 -6.53 -3.15
CA GLY A 181 28.97 -5.07 -3.22
C GLY A 181 27.59 -4.44 -3.23
N ILE A 182 26.54 -5.18 -2.83
CA ILE A 182 25.18 -4.66 -2.69
C ILE A 182 25.01 -4.21 -1.23
N ASP A 183 24.79 -2.91 -1.00
CA ASP A 183 24.50 -2.37 0.33
C ASP A 183 23.08 -2.76 0.79
N PRO A 184 22.93 -3.66 1.79
CA PRO A 184 21.62 -4.08 2.27
C PRO A 184 20.83 -2.95 2.93
N ALA A 185 21.50 -1.96 3.54
CA ALA A 185 20.85 -0.83 4.19
C ALA A 185 20.21 0.11 3.16
N MET A 186 20.89 0.38 2.04
CA MET A 186 20.30 1.12 0.93
C MET A 186 19.13 0.36 0.30
N VAL A 187 19.28 -0.95 0.07
CA VAL A 187 18.18 -1.78 -0.46
C VAL A 187 16.98 -1.79 0.49
N ALA A 188 17.20 -1.85 1.81
CA ALA A 188 16.14 -1.75 2.81
C ALA A 188 15.40 -0.41 2.74
N ARG A 189 16.10 0.72 2.62
CA ARG A 189 15.49 2.06 2.49
C ARG A 189 14.63 2.17 1.23
N VAL A 190 15.16 1.73 0.08
CA VAL A 190 14.43 1.74 -1.19
C VAL A 190 13.21 0.81 -1.12
N THR A 191 13.38 -0.36 -0.52
CA THR A 191 12.28 -1.31 -0.33
C THR A 191 11.20 -0.74 0.58
N CYS A 192 11.57 -0.05 1.65
CA CYS A 192 10.63 0.62 2.54
C CYS A 192 9.87 1.72 1.81
N PHE A 193 10.58 2.58 1.07
CA PHE A 193 9.95 3.63 0.26
C PHE A 193 8.95 3.07 -0.75
N VAL A 194 9.37 2.11 -1.58
CA VAL A 194 8.52 1.53 -2.61
C VAL A 194 7.38 0.72 -1.98
N GLY A 195 7.66 -0.09 -0.98
CA GLY A 195 6.67 -0.94 -0.31
C GLY A 195 5.59 -0.13 0.39
N MET A 196 5.98 0.86 1.20
CA MET A 196 5.03 1.74 1.89
C MET A 196 4.30 2.66 0.91
N GLY A 197 4.95 3.06 -0.19
CA GLY A 197 4.29 3.77 -1.28
C GLY A 197 3.20 2.94 -1.96
N LEU A 198 3.46 1.66 -2.26
CA LEU A 198 2.46 0.75 -2.82
C LEU A 198 1.30 0.52 -1.83
N VAL A 199 1.62 0.38 -0.54
CA VAL A 199 0.62 0.29 0.52
C VAL A 199 -0.26 1.55 0.57
N GLY A 200 0.34 2.74 0.49
CA GLY A 200 -0.39 4.01 0.45
C GLY A 200 -1.27 4.19 -0.79
N ALA A 201 -0.74 3.85 -1.96
CA ALA A 201 -1.50 3.84 -3.21
C ALA A 201 -2.69 2.87 -3.15
N GLY A 202 -2.47 1.68 -2.58
CA GLY A 202 -3.53 0.72 -2.29
C GLY A 202 -4.59 1.28 -1.35
N GLY A 203 -4.17 1.95 -0.28
CA GLY A 203 -5.06 2.63 0.66
C GLY A 203 -5.95 3.68 0.00
N MET A 204 -5.38 4.49 -0.90
CA MET A 204 -6.17 5.44 -1.70
C MET A 204 -7.17 4.72 -2.60
N LEU A 205 -6.75 3.71 -3.38
CA LEU A 205 -7.64 2.99 -4.30
C LEU A 205 -8.80 2.29 -3.59
N LEU A 206 -8.53 1.67 -2.44
CA LEU A 206 -9.57 1.08 -1.59
C LEU A 206 -10.50 2.17 -1.04
N GLY A 207 -9.94 3.32 -0.68
CA GLY A 207 -10.69 4.50 -0.24
C GLY A 207 -11.50 5.19 -1.33
N LEU A 208 -11.16 5.07 -2.62
CA LEU A 208 -11.95 5.66 -3.72
C LEU A 208 -13.34 5.02 -3.84
N GLY A 209 -13.45 3.73 -3.50
CA GLY A 209 -14.71 2.99 -3.51
C GLY A 209 -15.54 3.16 -2.25
N THR A 210 -14.99 3.81 -1.22
CA THR A 210 -15.61 3.99 0.10
C THR A 210 -15.41 5.42 0.59
N SER A 211 -15.66 5.65 1.87
CA SER A 211 -15.12 6.81 2.57
C SER A 211 -13.80 6.46 3.25
N ILE A 212 -12.99 7.48 3.53
CA ILE A 212 -11.78 7.35 4.33
C ILE A 212 -11.98 8.05 5.68
N ASP A 213 -11.42 7.44 6.70
CA ASP A 213 -11.24 7.99 8.03
C ASP A 213 -9.88 7.53 8.60
N PRO A 214 -9.42 8.04 9.75
CA PRO A 214 -8.11 7.67 10.27
C PRO A 214 -7.93 6.17 10.61
N LEU A 215 -9.01 5.37 10.67
CA LEU A 215 -8.97 3.92 10.86
C LEU A 215 -9.03 3.13 9.53
N THR A 216 -9.01 3.79 8.37
CA THR A 216 -9.12 3.14 7.05
C THR A 216 -8.15 1.98 6.89
N GLY A 217 -6.85 2.21 7.16
CA GLY A 217 -5.83 1.18 7.01
C GLY A 217 -6.01 -0.02 7.96
N PHE A 218 -6.54 0.21 9.16
CA PHE A 218 -6.83 -0.86 10.11
C PHE A 218 -7.91 -1.81 9.58
N ARG A 219 -8.90 -1.31 8.82
CA ARG A 219 -9.94 -2.15 8.20
C ARG A 219 -9.39 -3.11 7.15
N PHE A 220 -8.31 -2.72 6.48
CA PHE A 220 -7.73 -3.49 5.37
C PHE A 220 -6.50 -4.30 5.77
N ILE A 221 -5.96 -4.15 6.98
CA ILE A 221 -4.74 -4.86 7.39
C ILE A 221 -4.89 -6.37 7.31
N LEU A 222 -5.98 -6.95 7.84
CA LEU A 222 -6.19 -8.40 7.81
C LEU A 222 -6.30 -8.94 6.37
N PRO A 223 -7.13 -8.35 5.47
CA PRO A 223 -7.14 -8.72 4.05
C PRO A 223 -5.77 -8.60 3.37
N ILE A 224 -5.00 -7.55 3.66
CA ILE A 224 -3.66 -7.33 3.07
C ILE A 224 -2.70 -8.43 3.50
N PHE A 225 -2.68 -8.76 4.80
CA PHE A 225 -1.86 -9.85 5.34
C PHE A 225 -2.27 -11.20 4.75
N ALA A 226 -3.58 -11.49 4.70
CA ALA A 226 -4.09 -12.73 4.12
C ALA A 226 -3.68 -12.87 2.64
N ALA A 227 -3.84 -11.81 1.85
CA ALA A 227 -3.43 -11.80 0.45
C ALA A 227 -1.91 -11.99 0.28
N ALA A 228 -1.09 -11.40 1.15
CA ALA A 228 0.36 -11.55 1.11
C ALA A 228 0.81 -12.96 1.50
N VAL A 229 0.17 -13.59 2.50
CA VAL A 229 0.43 -14.99 2.88
C VAL A 229 0.07 -15.94 1.74
N VAL A 230 -1.09 -15.75 1.11
CA VAL A 230 -1.48 -16.53 -0.09
C VAL A 230 -0.50 -16.29 -1.25
N GLY A 231 0.08 -15.09 -1.34
CA GLY A 231 1.09 -14.71 -2.33
C GLY A 231 2.48 -15.31 -2.13
N GLY A 232 2.72 -16.07 -1.04
CA GLY A 232 3.96 -16.81 -0.80
C GLY A 232 4.99 -16.13 0.11
N LEU A 233 4.51 -15.35 1.11
CA LEU A 233 5.33 -14.91 2.25
C LEU A 233 5.98 -16.08 3.01
#